data_AF-V4XYF7-F1
#
_entry.id   AF-V4XYF7-F1
#
_cell.length_a   1.000
_cell.length_b   1.000
_cell.length_c   1.000
_cell.angle_alpha   90.00
_cell.angle_beta   90.00
_cell.angle_gamma   90.00
#
_symmetry.space_group_name_H-M   'P 1'
#
loop_
_entity.id
_entity.type
_entity.pdbx_description
1 polymer ?
#
loop_
_entity_poly.entity_id
_entity_poly.type
_entity_poly.pdbx_seq_one_letter_code
_entity_poly.pdbx_strand_id
1 'polypeptide(L)'
;MSGSSAFDVDRIEIDIVATSDGEIVSFHDAKLDDLTDETGVVGETPAETVLEAEVLGSGETIPTLSETLAAVDSDITMNIEFKENGPLSWPEFSERALAIADTYPGEYYVSSFDPDALRAVREIDPEVDVALLFFQDRADNIELARELDAEAINVYYELLDAEFVETVQSEGREVNAWTIDSWREAQRPLALGVDGLITDQPYMNVQTGQPNPRVRVDSVAVGNGSTATTRVDARFLYDGLSGGRITLSLTDPAVATITDATAADVFGISEATIVDDGSSAVVRFTDLERNVQETPGITDVHLVDVTVEGDAAGTTDMTVGVDQFDDETGATPTVDTRRGLVVTGPPAVSGGDAPTDPDNDGLYEDLNGNGRFDYDDIVLLFEEFDSDAVRMHVDAYDFNENEQIDFDDIVTLYDEVN
;
A
#
# COMPACT_ATOMS: atom_id res chain seq x y z
N MET A 1 -9.36 5.53 5.42
CA MET A 1 -9.31 6.56 4.35
C MET A 1 -7.92 6.84 3.84
N SER A 2 -6.96 7.21 4.69
CA SER A 2 -5.56 7.43 4.29
C SER A 2 -4.94 6.30 3.45
N GLY A 3 -5.32 5.04 3.72
CA GLY A 3 -4.90 3.89 2.91
C GLY A 3 -5.45 3.89 1.49
N SER A 4 -6.74 4.19 1.31
CA SER A 4 -7.39 4.19 -0.02
C SER A 4 -7.01 5.41 -0.86
N SER A 5 -6.93 6.59 -0.23
CA SER A 5 -6.48 7.84 -0.89
C SER A 5 -5.01 7.81 -1.31
N ALA A 6 -4.22 6.85 -0.82
CA ALA A 6 -2.85 6.61 -1.29
C ALA A 6 -2.79 5.87 -2.64
N PHE A 7 -3.93 5.39 -3.15
CA PHE A 7 -4.05 4.78 -4.47
C PHE A 7 -4.72 5.76 -5.45
N ASP A 8 -4.41 5.61 -6.74
CA ASP A 8 -4.98 6.41 -7.83
C ASP A 8 -6.42 5.93 -8.11
N VAL A 9 -7.35 6.27 -7.21
CA VAL A 9 -8.78 5.89 -7.28
C VAL A 9 -9.65 7.11 -7.60
N ASP A 10 -10.62 6.94 -8.48
CA ASP A 10 -11.56 8.01 -8.84
C ASP A 10 -12.62 8.25 -7.74
N ARG A 11 -12.99 7.19 -7.01
CA ARG A 11 -14.09 7.20 -6.04
C ARG A 11 -13.77 6.37 -4.80
N ILE A 12 -14.28 6.79 -3.65
CA ILE A 12 -14.30 6.00 -2.41
C ILE A 12 -15.74 5.80 -1.96
N GLU A 13 -16.09 4.57 -1.60
CA GLU A 13 -17.38 4.21 -1.06
C GLU A 13 -17.32 4.08 0.46
N ILE A 14 -18.37 4.54 1.14
CA ILE A 14 -18.55 4.40 2.59
C ILE A 14 -19.98 4.08 2.96
N ASP A 15 -20.13 3.15 3.91
CA ASP A 15 -21.38 2.95 4.62
C ASP A 15 -21.54 3.94 5.76
N ILE A 16 -22.75 4.48 5.92
CA ILE A 16 -23.12 5.26 7.09
C ILE A 16 -24.36 4.73 7.81
N VAL A 17 -24.30 4.82 9.14
CA VAL A 17 -25.33 4.35 10.06
C VAL A 17 -25.56 5.40 11.16
N ALA A 18 -26.80 5.56 11.61
CA ALA A 18 -27.10 6.41 12.77
C ALA A 18 -27.07 5.63 14.09
N THR A 19 -26.48 6.23 15.12
CA THR A 19 -26.48 5.75 16.52
C THR A 19 -27.84 5.99 17.20
N SER A 20 -28.04 5.48 18.42
CA SER A 20 -29.31 5.64 19.16
C SER A 20 -29.66 7.08 19.54
N ASP A 21 -28.68 7.98 19.57
CA ASP A 21 -28.83 9.43 19.75
C ASP A 21 -28.77 10.22 18.43
N GLY A 22 -28.61 9.51 17.31
CA GLY A 22 -28.69 10.04 15.94
C GLY A 22 -27.42 10.74 15.46
N GLU A 23 -26.26 10.43 16.05
CA GLU A 23 -24.96 10.73 15.45
C GLU A 23 -24.76 9.81 14.23
N ILE A 24 -24.10 10.31 13.18
CA ILE A 24 -23.87 9.55 11.95
C ILE A 24 -22.43 9.09 11.91
N VAL A 25 -22.24 7.77 11.91
CA VAL A 25 -20.94 7.11 11.92
C VAL A 25 -20.71 6.34 10.63
N SER A 26 -19.45 6.11 10.27
CA SER A 26 -19.09 5.28 9.12
C SER A 26 -18.79 3.85 9.56
N PHE A 27 -19.70 2.94 9.24
CA PHE A 27 -19.64 1.54 9.65
C PHE A 27 -20.59 0.67 8.81
N HIS A 28 -20.10 -0.48 8.31
CA HIS A 28 -20.86 -1.33 7.38
C HIS A 28 -21.95 -2.17 8.08
N ASP A 29 -21.61 -2.81 9.20
CA ASP A 29 -22.50 -3.80 9.83
C ASP A 29 -23.50 -3.13 10.77
N ALA A 30 -24.73 -3.64 10.81
CA ALA A 30 -25.69 -3.16 11.82
C ALA A 30 -25.24 -3.49 13.26
N LYS A 31 -24.34 -4.48 13.43
CA LYS A 31 -23.85 -4.96 14.74
C LYS A 31 -22.37 -4.68 14.91
N LEU A 32 -21.97 -4.35 16.14
CA LEU A 32 -20.59 -4.05 16.51
C LEU A 32 -19.72 -5.32 16.63
N ASP A 33 -20.33 -6.46 16.96
CA ASP A 33 -19.66 -7.66 17.48
C ASP A 33 -18.69 -8.33 16.49
N ASP A 34 -18.88 -8.15 15.18
CA ASP A 34 -18.12 -8.86 14.15
C ASP A 34 -16.78 -8.16 13.83
N LEU A 35 -16.70 -6.85 14.06
CA LEU A 35 -15.56 -6.01 13.66
C LEU A 35 -14.91 -5.25 14.82
N THR A 36 -15.56 -5.20 15.99
CA THR A 36 -15.08 -4.42 17.13
C THR A 36 -14.98 -5.23 18.41
N ASP A 37 -14.42 -4.63 19.45
CA ASP A 37 -14.40 -5.19 20.81
C ASP A 37 -15.69 -4.93 21.61
N GLU A 38 -16.64 -4.19 21.04
CA GLU A 38 -17.96 -3.91 21.62
C GLU A 38 -19.05 -4.86 21.09
N THR A 39 -20.22 -4.85 21.75
CA THR A 39 -21.37 -5.66 21.34
C THR A 39 -22.66 -4.85 21.26
N GLY A 40 -23.57 -5.28 20.39
CA GLY A 40 -24.89 -4.66 20.22
C GLY A 40 -25.13 -4.13 18.81
N VAL A 41 -26.27 -3.47 18.62
CA VAL A 41 -26.70 -2.89 17.35
C VAL A 41 -26.38 -1.40 17.36
N VAL A 42 -25.73 -0.88 16.32
CA VAL A 42 -25.29 0.53 16.26
C VAL A 42 -26.45 1.49 16.52
N GLY A 43 -27.59 1.29 15.85
CA GLY A 43 -28.80 2.11 16.02
C GLY A 43 -29.48 2.01 17.39
N GLU A 44 -29.04 1.09 18.25
CA GLU A 44 -29.53 0.93 19.63
C GLU A 44 -28.49 1.37 20.68
N THR A 45 -27.28 1.75 20.25
CA THR A 45 -26.15 2.11 21.12
C THR A 45 -25.86 3.62 21.03
N PRO A 46 -25.55 4.32 22.14
CA PRO A 46 -25.19 5.75 22.11
C PRO A 46 -23.86 5.99 21.39
N ALA A 47 -23.72 7.15 20.75
CA ALA A 47 -22.50 7.52 20.02
C ALA A 47 -21.23 7.45 20.86
N GLU A 48 -21.31 7.83 22.14
CA GLU A 48 -20.18 7.72 23.08
C GLU A 48 -19.58 6.31 23.11
N THR A 49 -20.42 5.27 23.14
CA THR A 49 -19.95 3.87 23.13
C THR A 49 -19.51 3.42 21.75
N VAL A 50 -20.23 3.81 20.69
CA VAL A 50 -19.90 3.42 19.31
C VAL A 50 -18.55 3.98 18.88
N LEU A 51 -18.26 5.26 19.19
CA LEU A 51 -17.03 5.94 18.81
C LEU A 51 -15.81 5.50 19.63
N GLU A 52 -16.01 4.84 20.77
CA GLU A 52 -14.95 4.25 21.58
C GLU A 52 -14.64 2.80 21.20
N ALA A 53 -15.49 2.15 20.38
CA ALA A 53 -15.31 0.75 19.97
C ALA A 53 -14.07 0.61 19.08
N GLU A 54 -13.14 -0.25 19.49
CA GLU A 54 -11.88 -0.50 18.80
C GLU A 54 -12.08 -1.52 17.69
N VAL A 55 -11.68 -1.17 16.47
CA VAL A 55 -11.85 -2.02 15.30
C VAL A 55 -10.71 -3.04 15.24
N LEU A 56 -11.06 -4.33 15.30
CA LEU A 56 -10.16 -5.48 15.10
C LEU A 56 -8.84 -5.46 15.90
N GLY A 57 -8.80 -4.80 17.07
CA GLY A 57 -7.58 -4.71 17.88
C GLY A 57 -6.49 -3.83 17.26
N SER A 58 -6.86 -2.91 16.37
CA SER A 58 -5.93 -2.06 15.61
C SER A 58 -5.47 -0.81 16.37
N GLY A 59 -6.11 -0.47 17.49
CA GLY A 59 -5.98 0.82 18.16
C GLY A 59 -6.77 1.97 17.51
N GLU A 60 -7.43 1.73 16.38
CA GLU A 60 -8.33 2.69 15.71
C GLU A 60 -9.79 2.43 16.07
N THR A 61 -10.63 3.47 16.09
CA THR A 61 -12.05 3.37 16.45
C THR A 61 -12.98 3.74 15.28
N ILE A 62 -14.28 3.49 15.45
CA ILE A 62 -15.30 3.86 14.45
C ILE A 62 -15.35 5.39 14.30
N PRO A 63 -15.13 5.96 13.10
CA PRO A 63 -15.16 7.41 12.89
C PRO A 63 -16.59 7.93 12.65
N THR A 64 -16.82 9.20 12.97
CA THR A 64 -18.00 9.94 12.49
C THR A 64 -17.93 10.16 10.96
N LEU A 65 -19.08 10.39 10.30
CA LEU A 65 -19.10 10.78 8.89
C LEU A 65 -18.24 12.03 8.63
N SER A 66 -18.27 13.01 9.56
CA SER A 66 -17.47 14.23 9.42
C SER A 66 -15.97 13.96 9.45
N GLU A 67 -15.50 13.06 10.32
CA GLU A 67 -14.09 12.69 10.40
C GLU A 67 -13.66 11.88 9.17
N THR A 68 -14.52 10.98 8.70
CA THR A 68 -14.29 10.20 7.48
C THR A 68 -14.10 11.11 6.27
N LEU A 69 -15.00 12.06 6.03
CA LEU A 69 -14.91 12.99 4.89
C LEU A 69 -13.72 13.94 5.01
N ALA A 70 -13.37 14.37 6.22
CA ALA A 70 -12.21 15.24 6.44
C ALA A 70 -10.86 14.55 6.15
N ALA A 71 -10.84 13.22 6.07
CA ALA A 71 -9.64 12.43 5.80
C ALA A 71 -9.43 12.08 4.31
N VAL A 72 -10.34 12.52 3.42
CA VAL A 72 -10.29 12.23 1.98
C VAL A 72 -9.88 13.49 1.20
N ASP A 73 -9.01 13.32 0.20
CA ASP A 73 -8.58 14.40 -0.68
C ASP A 73 -9.71 14.89 -1.59
N SER A 74 -9.80 16.20 -1.82
CA SER A 74 -10.91 16.85 -2.55
C SER A 74 -11.08 16.41 -4.01
N ASP A 75 -10.08 15.76 -4.59
CA ASP A 75 -10.11 15.29 -5.98
C ASP A 75 -10.81 13.92 -6.13
N ILE A 76 -11.12 13.25 -5.00
CA ILE A 76 -11.82 11.96 -4.97
C ILE A 76 -13.33 12.21 -4.84
N THR A 77 -14.15 11.50 -5.62
CA THR A 77 -15.61 11.54 -5.46
C THR A 77 -16.08 10.56 -4.39
N MET A 78 -16.95 10.98 -3.47
CA MET A 78 -17.47 10.12 -2.40
C MET A 78 -18.80 9.47 -2.79
N ASN A 79 -18.88 8.14 -2.72
CA ASN A 79 -20.14 7.39 -2.72
C ASN A 79 -20.55 7.13 -1.27
N ILE A 80 -21.62 7.77 -0.79
CA ILE A 80 -22.07 7.64 0.59
C ILE A 80 -23.28 6.70 0.62
N GLU A 81 -23.08 5.45 1.01
CA GLU A 81 -24.15 4.46 1.18
C GLU A 81 -24.95 4.74 2.47
N PHE A 82 -26.23 5.08 2.31
CA PHE A 82 -27.18 5.21 3.40
C PHE A 82 -27.65 3.80 3.78
N LYS A 83 -26.99 3.22 4.78
CA LYS A 83 -27.19 1.82 5.18
C LYS A 83 -28.38 1.65 6.11
N GLU A 84 -28.34 2.33 7.25
CA GLU A 84 -29.29 2.16 8.34
C GLU A 84 -29.54 3.50 9.05
N ASN A 85 -30.81 3.90 9.17
CA ASN A 85 -31.22 5.17 9.78
C ASN A 85 -31.36 5.12 11.32
N GLY A 86 -31.11 3.96 11.93
CA GLY A 86 -31.25 3.77 13.37
C GLY A 86 -32.62 4.22 13.90
N PRO A 87 -32.69 5.09 14.92
CA PRO A 87 -33.96 5.60 15.45
C PRO A 87 -34.57 6.77 14.67
N LEU A 88 -33.86 7.32 13.69
CA LEU A 88 -34.29 8.48 12.91
C LEU A 88 -35.27 8.06 11.80
N SER A 89 -36.10 8.97 11.30
CA SER A 89 -36.76 8.77 10.00
C SER A 89 -35.78 9.03 8.85
N TRP A 90 -36.01 8.45 7.67
CA TRP A 90 -35.16 8.72 6.49
C TRP A 90 -35.02 10.21 6.16
N PRO A 91 -36.05 11.07 6.26
CA PRO A 91 -35.88 12.51 6.11
C PRO A 91 -34.95 13.14 7.16
N GLU A 92 -35.10 12.79 8.44
CA GLU A 92 -34.22 13.31 9.52
C GLU A 92 -32.78 12.83 9.37
N PHE A 93 -32.57 11.58 8.95
CA PHE A 93 -31.26 11.03 8.65
C PHE A 93 -30.63 11.77 7.46
N SER A 94 -31.38 11.92 6.38
CA SER A 94 -30.90 12.55 5.14
C SER A 94 -30.55 14.03 5.35
N GLU A 95 -31.38 14.80 6.06
CA GLU A 95 -31.07 16.20 6.38
C GLU A 95 -29.75 16.34 7.15
N ARG A 96 -29.48 15.44 8.10
CA ARG A 96 -28.23 15.43 8.88
C ARG A 96 -27.03 14.99 8.03
N ALA A 97 -27.17 13.89 7.30
CA ALA A 97 -26.11 13.32 6.48
C ALA A 97 -25.68 14.30 5.39
N LEU A 98 -26.63 14.89 4.66
CA LEU A 98 -26.34 15.87 3.60
C LEU A 98 -25.70 17.14 4.16
N ALA A 99 -26.16 17.65 5.32
CA ALA A 99 -25.52 18.80 5.95
C ALA A 99 -24.05 18.56 6.34
N ILE A 100 -23.67 17.31 6.64
CA ILE A 100 -22.27 16.92 6.87
C ILE A 100 -21.55 16.73 5.54
N ALA A 101 -22.16 16.04 4.58
CA ALA A 101 -21.59 15.78 3.25
C ALA A 101 -21.27 17.08 2.49
N ASP A 102 -22.12 18.11 2.59
CA ASP A 102 -21.91 19.44 2.00
C ASP A 102 -20.66 20.18 2.52
N THR A 103 -20.04 19.69 3.62
CA THR A 103 -18.77 20.23 4.11
C THR A 103 -17.56 19.63 3.41
N TYR A 104 -17.74 18.52 2.69
CA TYR A 104 -16.71 17.89 1.89
C TYR A 104 -16.39 18.78 0.67
N PRO A 105 -15.11 19.11 0.42
CA PRO A 105 -14.73 20.01 -0.67
C PRO A 105 -14.81 19.38 -2.06
N GLY A 106 -14.90 18.05 -2.16
CA GLY A 106 -15.05 17.32 -3.42
C GLY A 106 -16.51 16.99 -3.75
N GLU A 107 -16.70 16.27 -4.86
CA GLU A 107 -18.02 15.80 -5.29
C GLU A 107 -18.47 14.59 -4.44
N TYR A 108 -19.78 14.45 -4.24
CA TYR A 108 -20.35 13.27 -3.61
C TYR A 108 -21.70 12.90 -4.20
N TYR A 109 -22.09 11.63 -4.04
CA TYR A 109 -23.42 11.15 -4.35
C TYR A 109 -23.87 10.14 -3.29
N VAL A 110 -25.18 9.90 -3.20
CA VAL A 110 -25.76 8.99 -2.22
C VAL A 110 -26.17 7.69 -2.88
N SER A 111 -25.84 6.55 -2.25
CA SER A 111 -26.39 5.26 -2.65
C SER A 111 -27.19 4.60 -1.51
N SER A 112 -28.10 3.70 -1.83
CA SER A 112 -28.79 2.89 -0.82
C SER A 112 -29.51 1.69 -1.43
N PHE A 113 -29.64 0.61 -0.65
CA PHE A 113 -30.55 -0.50 -0.93
C PHE A 113 -32.01 -0.14 -0.59
N ASP A 114 -32.24 0.86 0.26
CA ASP A 114 -33.57 1.30 0.66
C ASP A 114 -34.05 2.44 -0.25
N PRO A 115 -35.07 2.21 -1.10
CA PRO A 115 -35.59 3.26 -1.97
C PRO A 115 -36.17 4.45 -1.21
N ASP A 116 -36.65 4.27 0.02
CA ASP A 116 -37.19 5.36 0.84
C ASP A 116 -36.09 6.31 1.33
N ALA A 117 -34.85 5.82 1.51
CA ALA A 117 -33.69 6.67 1.76
C ALA A 117 -33.41 7.59 0.56
N LEU A 118 -33.41 7.02 -0.65
CA LEU A 118 -33.14 7.77 -1.89
C LEU A 118 -34.26 8.77 -2.20
N ARG A 119 -35.52 8.41 -1.95
CA ARG A 119 -36.66 9.35 -2.04
C ARG A 119 -36.51 10.51 -1.08
N ALA A 120 -36.09 10.25 0.17
CA ALA A 120 -35.88 11.31 1.16
C ALA A 120 -34.80 12.30 0.71
N VAL A 121 -33.68 11.80 0.18
CA VAL A 121 -32.62 12.65 -0.41
C VAL A 121 -33.19 13.50 -1.54
N ARG A 122 -33.87 12.90 -2.51
CA ARG A 122 -34.47 13.62 -3.65
C ARG A 122 -35.53 14.66 -3.23
N GLU A 123 -36.24 14.43 -2.13
CA GLU A 123 -37.20 15.41 -1.58
C GLU A 123 -36.52 16.60 -0.90
N ILE A 124 -35.39 16.37 -0.24
CA ILE A 124 -34.62 17.39 0.49
C ILE A 124 -33.78 18.22 -0.46
N ASP A 125 -32.97 17.55 -1.30
CA ASP A 125 -32.12 18.17 -2.29
C ASP A 125 -32.12 17.36 -3.60
N PRO A 126 -32.86 17.82 -4.64
CA PRO A 126 -32.88 17.16 -5.92
C PRO A 126 -31.60 17.37 -6.75
N GLU A 127 -30.67 18.24 -6.35
CA GLU A 127 -29.38 18.42 -7.04
C GLU A 127 -28.35 17.37 -6.61
N VAL A 128 -28.53 16.70 -5.48
CA VAL A 128 -27.67 15.59 -5.04
C VAL A 128 -27.97 14.34 -5.85
N ASP A 129 -26.97 13.81 -6.54
CA ASP A 129 -27.09 12.59 -7.31
C ASP A 129 -27.33 11.37 -6.41
N VAL A 130 -28.18 10.45 -6.91
CA VAL A 130 -28.50 9.21 -6.21
C VAL A 130 -28.19 7.98 -7.08
N ALA A 131 -27.71 6.93 -6.43
CA ALA A 131 -27.42 5.64 -7.04
C ALA A 131 -28.23 4.51 -6.37
N LEU A 132 -28.99 3.75 -7.15
CA LEU A 132 -29.78 2.63 -6.62
C LEU A 132 -28.90 1.39 -6.44
N LEU A 133 -28.87 0.82 -5.22
CA LEU A 133 -28.24 -0.47 -4.93
C LEU A 133 -29.24 -1.61 -4.99
N PHE A 134 -28.90 -2.70 -5.69
CA PHE A 134 -29.69 -3.95 -5.61
C PHE A 134 -28.90 -5.20 -5.99
N PHE A 135 -29.41 -6.35 -5.52
CA PHE A 135 -28.85 -7.68 -5.80
C PHE A 135 -29.86 -8.68 -6.40
N GLN A 136 -31.08 -8.23 -6.74
CA GLN A 136 -32.11 -9.05 -7.40
C GLN A 136 -33.09 -8.19 -8.22
N ASP A 137 -34.04 -8.83 -8.93
CA ASP A 137 -35.18 -8.16 -9.59
C ASP A 137 -34.83 -7.00 -10.53
N ARG A 138 -33.98 -7.27 -11.54
CA ARG A 138 -33.46 -6.26 -12.48
C ARG A 138 -34.54 -5.35 -13.11
N ALA A 139 -35.63 -5.94 -13.58
CA ALA A 139 -36.67 -5.20 -14.31
C ALA A 139 -37.36 -4.17 -13.41
N ASP A 140 -37.71 -4.57 -12.18
CA ASP A 140 -38.39 -3.69 -11.23
C ASP A 140 -37.45 -2.57 -10.74
N ASN A 141 -36.16 -2.88 -10.55
CA ASN A 141 -35.17 -1.90 -10.13
C ASN A 141 -34.80 -0.90 -11.24
N ILE A 142 -34.86 -1.27 -12.52
CA ILE A 142 -34.72 -0.29 -13.61
C ILE A 142 -35.88 0.70 -13.58
N GLU A 143 -37.12 0.25 -13.39
CA GLU A 143 -38.27 1.17 -13.28
C GLU A 143 -38.14 2.08 -12.05
N LEU A 144 -37.64 1.55 -10.93
CA LEU A 144 -37.38 2.32 -9.73
C LEU A 144 -36.25 3.36 -9.94
N ALA A 145 -35.17 3.00 -10.63
CA ALA A 145 -34.09 3.93 -10.97
C ALA A 145 -34.60 5.09 -11.86
N ARG A 146 -35.59 4.84 -12.73
CA ARG A 146 -36.27 5.91 -13.49
C ARG A 146 -37.17 6.77 -12.61
N GLU A 147 -37.90 6.17 -11.67
CA GLU A 147 -38.74 6.91 -10.70
C GLU A 147 -37.90 7.88 -9.86
N LEU A 148 -36.74 7.43 -9.40
CA LEU A 148 -35.81 8.18 -8.57
C LEU A 148 -34.96 9.19 -9.35
N ASP A 149 -35.05 9.16 -10.69
CA ASP A 149 -34.11 9.81 -11.60
C ASP A 149 -32.65 9.54 -11.20
N ALA A 150 -32.34 8.29 -10.85
CA ALA A 150 -31.01 7.91 -10.36
C ALA A 150 -29.95 8.13 -11.44
N GLU A 151 -28.81 8.70 -11.07
CA GLU A 151 -27.66 8.95 -11.94
C GLU A 151 -26.90 7.64 -12.23
N ALA A 152 -26.89 6.73 -11.26
CA ALA A 152 -26.21 5.44 -11.38
C ALA A 152 -27.04 4.28 -10.81
N ILE A 153 -26.68 3.08 -11.24
CA ILE A 153 -27.12 1.82 -10.65
C ILE A 153 -25.89 1.06 -10.15
N ASN A 154 -25.87 0.78 -8.85
CA ASN A 154 -24.86 -0.08 -8.22
C ASN A 154 -25.46 -1.49 -8.10
N VAL A 155 -25.05 -2.42 -8.98
CA VAL A 155 -25.67 -3.75 -9.11
C VAL A 155 -24.73 -4.88 -8.71
N TYR A 156 -25.28 -5.90 -8.04
CA TYR A 156 -24.55 -7.13 -7.77
C TYR A 156 -24.04 -7.77 -9.07
N TYR A 157 -22.73 -7.98 -9.17
CA TYR A 157 -22.04 -8.27 -10.44
C TYR A 157 -22.59 -9.50 -11.20
N GLU A 158 -23.15 -10.49 -10.50
CA GLU A 158 -23.70 -11.69 -11.14
C GLU A 158 -24.96 -11.41 -11.99
N LEU A 159 -25.66 -10.30 -11.71
CA LEU A 159 -26.84 -9.87 -12.44
C LEU A 159 -26.51 -9.18 -13.78
N LEU A 160 -25.25 -8.90 -14.07
CA LEU A 160 -24.84 -8.21 -15.28
C LEU A 160 -24.98 -9.09 -16.52
N ASP A 161 -25.59 -8.55 -17.56
CA ASP A 161 -25.42 -9.01 -18.94
C ASP A 161 -25.38 -7.80 -19.88
N ALA A 162 -25.05 -8.04 -21.14
CA ALA A 162 -24.87 -6.96 -22.11
C ALA A 162 -26.17 -6.18 -22.36
N GLU A 163 -27.33 -6.85 -22.32
CA GLU A 163 -28.64 -6.21 -22.52
C GLU A 163 -28.95 -5.26 -21.35
N PHE A 164 -28.67 -5.68 -20.12
CA PHE A 164 -28.84 -4.87 -18.93
C PHE A 164 -27.96 -3.61 -18.99
N VAL A 165 -26.65 -3.78 -19.23
CA VAL A 165 -25.71 -2.65 -19.28
C VAL A 165 -26.10 -1.68 -20.38
N GLU A 166 -26.37 -2.17 -21.59
CA GLU A 166 -26.80 -1.33 -22.72
C GLU A 166 -28.11 -0.58 -22.42
N THR A 167 -29.08 -1.24 -21.78
CA THR A 167 -30.36 -0.60 -21.42
C THR A 167 -30.14 0.57 -20.46
N VAL A 168 -29.43 0.34 -19.36
CA VAL A 168 -29.19 1.35 -18.33
C VAL A 168 -28.38 2.53 -18.88
N GLN A 169 -27.29 2.25 -19.59
CA GLN A 169 -26.44 3.29 -20.18
C GLN A 169 -27.14 4.07 -21.30
N SER A 170 -28.02 3.43 -22.10
CA SER A 170 -28.80 4.12 -23.13
C SER A 170 -29.79 5.14 -22.55
N GLU A 171 -30.12 5.01 -21.27
CA GLU A 171 -30.95 5.93 -20.51
C GLU A 171 -30.14 7.00 -19.77
N GLY A 172 -28.82 7.05 -20.02
CA GLY A 172 -27.90 8.04 -19.46
C GLY A 172 -27.50 7.77 -18.01
N ARG A 173 -27.56 6.50 -17.56
CA ARG A 173 -27.22 6.11 -16.18
C ARG A 173 -25.94 5.28 -16.16
N GLU A 174 -25.08 5.53 -15.19
CA GLU A 174 -23.90 4.70 -14.96
C GLU A 174 -24.29 3.32 -14.40
N VAL A 175 -23.51 2.29 -14.72
CA VAL A 175 -23.59 0.95 -14.14
C VAL A 175 -22.32 0.65 -13.38
N ASN A 176 -22.42 0.50 -12.06
CA ASN A 176 -21.31 0.12 -11.19
C ASN A 176 -21.53 -1.30 -10.63
N ALA A 177 -20.51 -2.15 -10.72
CA ALA A 177 -20.60 -3.55 -10.28
C ALA A 177 -20.03 -3.72 -8.86
N TRP A 178 -20.76 -4.40 -7.98
CA TRP A 178 -20.29 -4.73 -6.62
C TRP A 178 -20.62 -6.19 -6.23
N THR A 179 -20.00 -6.78 -5.21
CA THR A 179 -18.62 -6.46 -4.76
C THR A 179 -17.67 -7.28 -5.61
N ILE A 180 -16.59 -6.65 -6.08
CA ILE A 180 -15.54 -7.32 -6.84
C ILE A 180 -14.39 -7.62 -5.90
N ASP A 181 -14.23 -8.89 -5.51
CA ASP A 181 -13.20 -9.29 -4.53
C ASP A 181 -11.88 -9.69 -5.20
N SER A 182 -11.94 -9.99 -6.50
CA SER A 182 -10.79 -10.46 -7.25
C SER A 182 -10.73 -9.94 -8.67
N TRP A 183 -9.49 -9.86 -9.19
CA TRP A 183 -9.23 -9.51 -10.58
C TRP A 183 -9.92 -10.42 -11.59
N ARG A 184 -10.20 -11.67 -11.19
CA ARG A 184 -10.89 -12.67 -12.02
C ARG A 184 -12.37 -12.36 -12.13
N GLU A 185 -12.99 -11.91 -11.04
CA GLU A 185 -14.39 -11.47 -11.05
C GLU A 185 -14.55 -10.17 -11.82
N ALA A 186 -13.58 -9.26 -11.75
CA ALA A 186 -13.54 -8.00 -12.50
C ALA A 186 -13.62 -8.18 -14.02
N GLN A 187 -13.10 -9.28 -14.57
CA GLN A 187 -13.03 -9.52 -16.02
C GLN A 187 -14.40 -9.43 -16.71
N ARG A 188 -15.45 -10.02 -16.12
CA ARG A 188 -16.76 -10.09 -16.75
C ARG A 188 -17.45 -8.72 -16.77
N PRO A 189 -17.59 -7.99 -15.65
CA PRO A 189 -18.12 -6.62 -15.66
C PRO A 189 -17.38 -5.71 -16.64
N LEU A 190 -16.05 -5.73 -16.66
CA LEU A 190 -15.25 -4.90 -17.58
C LEU A 190 -15.53 -5.25 -19.05
N ALA A 191 -15.60 -6.54 -19.39
CA ALA A 191 -15.94 -6.97 -20.75
C ALA A 191 -17.37 -6.60 -21.17
N LEU A 192 -18.28 -6.43 -20.20
CA LEU A 192 -19.64 -5.95 -20.43
C LEU A 192 -19.71 -4.42 -20.56
N GLY A 193 -18.64 -3.70 -20.23
CA GLY A 193 -18.55 -2.25 -20.37
C GLY A 193 -19.23 -1.48 -19.25
N VAL A 194 -19.22 -2.00 -18.02
CA VAL A 194 -19.67 -1.22 -16.84
C VAL A 194 -18.82 0.03 -16.64
N ASP A 195 -19.39 1.05 -16.00
CA ASP A 195 -18.76 2.35 -15.77
C ASP A 195 -17.85 2.36 -14.53
N GLY A 196 -18.12 1.48 -13.56
CA GLY A 196 -17.32 1.37 -12.34
C GLY A 196 -17.32 -0.02 -11.70
N LEU A 197 -16.28 -0.29 -10.90
CA LEU A 197 -16.17 -1.46 -10.04
C LEU A 197 -16.05 -1.01 -8.58
N ILE A 198 -16.87 -1.55 -7.70
CA ILE A 198 -16.75 -1.39 -6.25
C ILE A 198 -15.99 -2.61 -5.72
N THR A 199 -14.78 -2.39 -5.19
CA THR A 199 -13.82 -3.45 -4.87
C THR A 199 -13.06 -3.20 -3.57
N ASP A 200 -12.78 -4.29 -2.85
CA ASP A 200 -11.87 -4.29 -1.69
C ASP A 200 -10.38 -4.22 -2.08
N GLN A 201 -10.06 -4.24 -3.37
CA GLN A 201 -8.69 -4.26 -3.89
C GLN A 201 -8.41 -3.00 -4.72
N PRO A 202 -8.22 -1.82 -4.09
CA PRO A 202 -8.07 -0.53 -4.79
C PRO A 202 -6.79 -0.41 -5.64
N TYR A 203 -5.86 -1.35 -5.54
CA TYR A 203 -4.65 -1.44 -6.37
C TYR A 203 -4.87 -2.22 -7.67
N MET A 204 -6.10 -2.70 -7.91
CA MET A 204 -6.49 -3.35 -9.15
C MET A 204 -6.59 -2.31 -10.27
N ASN A 205 -5.92 -2.58 -11.39
CA ASN A 205 -6.06 -1.79 -12.59
C ASN A 205 -7.48 -1.96 -13.14
N VAL A 206 -8.28 -0.89 -13.11
CA VAL A 206 -9.68 -0.92 -13.57
C VAL A 206 -9.83 -1.19 -15.07
N GLN A 207 -8.81 -1.01 -15.90
CA GLN A 207 -8.90 -1.31 -17.34
C GLN A 207 -8.74 -2.80 -17.63
N THR A 208 -7.77 -3.45 -16.98
CA THR A 208 -7.47 -4.87 -17.20
C THR A 208 -8.13 -5.77 -16.16
N GLY A 209 -8.60 -5.19 -15.06
CA GLY A 209 -9.01 -5.87 -13.86
C GLY A 209 -7.86 -6.51 -13.09
N GLN A 210 -6.58 -6.39 -13.48
CA GLN A 210 -5.46 -7.10 -12.86
C GLN A 210 -4.70 -6.23 -11.84
N PRO A 211 -3.98 -6.80 -10.84
CA PRO A 211 -3.06 -6.03 -10.01
C PRO A 211 -2.02 -5.27 -10.85
N ASN A 212 -1.69 -4.04 -10.44
CA ASN A 212 -0.56 -3.31 -11.02
C ASN A 212 0.75 -4.13 -10.93
N PRO A 213 1.62 -4.08 -11.95
CA PRO A 213 2.99 -4.55 -11.84
C PRO A 213 3.66 -4.01 -10.57
N ARG A 214 4.49 -4.82 -9.94
CA ARG A 214 5.22 -4.42 -8.74
C ARG A 214 6.70 -4.62 -8.90
N VAL A 215 7.50 -3.59 -8.67
CA VAL A 215 8.96 -3.64 -8.64
C VAL A 215 9.44 -3.47 -7.21
N ARG A 216 10.36 -4.33 -6.77
CA ARG A 216 10.94 -4.26 -5.42
C ARG A 216 12.45 -4.36 -5.47
N VAL A 217 13.10 -3.79 -4.47
CA VAL A 217 14.52 -3.97 -4.20
C VAL A 217 14.69 -4.74 -2.89
N ASP A 218 15.55 -5.76 -2.90
CA ASP A 218 15.87 -6.52 -1.69
C ASP A 218 16.81 -5.74 -0.76
N SER A 219 16.70 -6.00 0.55
CA SER A 219 17.64 -5.45 1.54
C SER A 219 18.98 -6.18 1.49
N VAL A 220 20.06 -5.47 1.83
CA VAL A 220 21.42 -6.01 1.85
C VAL A 220 22.24 -5.41 2.99
N ALA A 221 23.04 -6.26 3.64
CA ALA A 221 24.07 -5.83 4.58
C ALA A 221 25.43 -5.79 3.86
N VAL A 222 26.21 -4.75 4.10
CA VAL A 222 27.54 -4.56 3.49
C VAL A 222 28.52 -4.01 4.51
N GLY A 223 29.71 -4.62 4.59
CA GLY A 223 30.78 -4.12 5.44
C GLY A 223 31.31 -2.77 4.94
N ASN A 224 31.79 -1.93 5.85
CA ASN A 224 32.42 -0.67 5.49
C ASN A 224 33.68 -0.91 4.63
N GLY A 225 33.82 -0.17 3.52
CA GLY A 225 34.84 -0.33 2.49
C GLY A 225 34.72 -1.63 1.67
N SER A 226 33.63 -2.38 1.86
CA SER A 226 33.32 -3.60 1.11
C SER A 226 32.14 -3.37 0.18
N THR A 227 31.98 -4.24 -0.80
CA THR A 227 30.86 -4.22 -1.74
C THR A 227 29.93 -5.41 -1.56
N ALA A 228 28.62 -5.20 -1.68
CA ALA A 228 27.62 -6.26 -1.73
C ALA A 228 26.63 -6.01 -2.88
N THR A 229 26.05 -7.09 -3.42
CA THR A 229 25.07 -7.01 -4.51
C THR A 229 23.68 -7.38 -3.99
N THR A 230 22.70 -6.52 -4.29
CA THR A 230 21.27 -6.76 -4.07
C THR A 230 20.51 -6.84 -5.38
N ARG A 231 19.26 -7.31 -5.33
CA ARG A 231 18.43 -7.54 -6.51
C ARG A 231 17.22 -6.63 -6.57
N VAL A 232 16.86 -6.29 -7.80
CA VAL A 232 15.60 -5.67 -8.16
C VAL A 232 14.77 -6.71 -8.91
N ASP A 233 13.57 -7.00 -8.43
CA ASP A 233 12.66 -7.96 -9.04
C ASP A 233 11.29 -7.32 -9.35
N ALA A 234 10.63 -7.81 -10.39
CA ALA A 234 9.29 -7.45 -10.77
C ALA A 234 8.30 -8.62 -10.64
N ARG A 235 7.06 -8.33 -10.27
CA ARG A 235 5.94 -9.27 -10.20
C ARG A 235 4.70 -8.69 -10.89
N PHE A 236 3.70 -9.55 -11.09
CA PHE A 236 2.40 -9.20 -11.69
C PHE A 236 2.52 -8.69 -13.14
N LEU A 237 3.48 -9.25 -13.89
CA LEU A 237 3.71 -8.95 -15.31
C LEU A 237 2.78 -9.81 -16.20
N TYR A 238 1.47 -9.67 -16.01
CA TYR A 238 0.48 -10.50 -16.69
C TYR A 238 0.54 -10.33 -18.20
N ASP A 239 0.70 -9.10 -18.69
CA ASP A 239 0.82 -8.79 -20.12
C ASP A 239 2.27 -8.84 -20.64
N GLY A 240 3.17 -9.46 -19.88
CA GLY A 240 4.61 -9.50 -20.19
C GLY A 240 5.31 -8.15 -19.97
N LEU A 241 6.56 -8.04 -20.42
CA LEU A 241 7.38 -6.84 -20.30
C LEU A 241 8.27 -6.70 -21.55
N SER A 242 8.05 -5.65 -22.34
CA SER A 242 8.86 -5.35 -23.53
C SER A 242 10.11 -4.55 -23.19
N GLY A 243 10.09 -3.73 -22.15
CA GLY A 243 11.24 -2.99 -21.67
C GLY A 243 10.91 -2.03 -20.54
N GLY A 244 11.95 -1.39 -20.00
CA GLY A 244 11.76 -0.46 -18.90
C GLY A 244 12.94 0.48 -18.72
N ARG A 245 12.67 1.55 -17.98
CA ARG A 245 13.65 2.50 -17.44
C ARG A 245 13.33 2.71 -15.97
N ILE A 246 14.25 2.31 -15.12
CA ILE A 246 14.13 2.46 -13.66
C ILE A 246 15.30 3.30 -13.13
N THR A 247 15.04 4.02 -12.04
CA THR A 247 16.00 4.83 -11.31
C THR A 247 16.09 4.30 -9.88
N LEU A 248 17.26 3.81 -9.49
CA LEU A 248 17.57 3.38 -8.13
C LEU A 248 18.20 4.54 -7.38
N SER A 249 17.83 4.76 -6.12
CA SER A 249 18.35 5.88 -5.32
C SER A 249 18.52 5.50 -3.85
N LEU A 250 19.64 5.90 -3.27
CA LEU A 250 19.91 5.83 -1.83
C LEU A 250 19.46 7.13 -1.16
N THR A 251 18.72 7.01 -0.05
CA THR A 251 18.24 8.18 0.70
C THR A 251 19.40 8.94 1.36
N ASP A 252 20.41 8.22 1.86
CA ASP A 252 21.63 8.81 2.43
C ASP A 252 22.90 8.24 1.77
N PRO A 253 23.47 8.93 0.77
CA PRO A 253 24.68 8.49 0.09
C PRO A 253 25.96 8.65 0.94
N ALA A 254 25.88 9.18 2.17
CA ALA A 254 27.01 9.16 3.09
C ALA A 254 27.19 7.80 3.78
N VAL A 255 26.12 6.99 3.83
CA VAL A 255 26.12 5.65 4.42
C VAL A 255 26.65 4.62 3.43
N ALA A 256 26.18 4.66 2.19
CA ALA A 256 26.60 3.76 1.12
C ALA A 256 26.49 4.44 -0.25
N THR A 257 27.19 3.90 -1.24
CA THR A 257 27.15 4.36 -2.63
C THR A 257 26.92 3.21 -3.61
N ILE A 258 26.18 3.48 -4.69
CA ILE A 258 26.00 2.52 -5.79
C ILE A 258 27.25 2.54 -6.67
N THR A 259 27.88 1.39 -6.84
CA THR A 259 29.13 1.25 -7.61
C THR A 259 28.95 0.49 -8.93
N ASP A 260 27.93 -0.38 -9.01
CA ASP A 260 27.54 -1.04 -10.25
C ASP A 260 26.01 -1.25 -10.32
N ALA A 261 25.47 -1.27 -11.52
CA ALA A 261 24.08 -1.66 -11.77
C ALA A 261 24.01 -2.35 -13.12
N THR A 262 23.54 -3.60 -13.14
CA THR A 262 23.52 -4.44 -14.34
C THR A 262 22.14 -5.07 -14.51
N ALA A 263 21.49 -4.82 -15.65
CA ALA A 263 20.22 -5.48 -15.94
C ALA A 263 20.42 -6.98 -16.21
N ALA A 264 19.44 -7.79 -15.84
CA ALA A 264 19.46 -9.23 -16.00
C ALA A 264 19.66 -9.66 -17.45
N ASP A 265 20.38 -10.77 -17.65
CA ASP A 265 20.75 -11.30 -18.97
C ASP A 265 19.55 -11.54 -19.91
N VAL A 266 18.35 -11.75 -19.36
CA VAL A 266 17.11 -11.97 -20.12
C VAL A 266 16.75 -10.77 -21.02
N PHE A 267 17.20 -9.56 -20.69
CA PHE A 267 16.84 -8.33 -21.40
C PHE A 267 17.79 -7.95 -22.54
N GLY A 268 18.64 -8.83 -23.05
CA GLY A 268 19.36 -8.66 -24.32
C GLY A 268 20.22 -7.38 -24.51
N ILE A 269 19.58 -6.22 -24.69
CA ILE A 269 20.19 -4.88 -24.66
C ILE A 269 19.80 -4.16 -23.38
N SER A 270 20.82 -3.71 -22.64
CA SER A 270 20.67 -2.85 -21.48
C SER A 270 21.78 -1.80 -21.38
N GLU A 271 21.52 -0.76 -20.60
CA GLU A 271 22.51 0.26 -20.25
C GLU A 271 22.21 0.78 -18.84
N ALA A 272 23.27 1.03 -18.08
CA ALA A 272 23.20 1.66 -16.79
C ALA A 272 24.08 2.91 -16.75
N THR A 273 23.64 3.92 -16.02
CA THR A 273 24.42 5.14 -15.73
C THR A 273 24.29 5.45 -14.25
N ILE A 274 25.43 5.55 -13.58
CA ILE A 274 25.52 5.89 -12.15
C ILE A 274 25.93 7.35 -12.04
N VAL A 275 25.30 8.10 -11.14
CA VAL A 275 25.69 9.48 -10.85
C VAL A 275 27.07 9.48 -10.16
N ASP A 276 27.89 10.50 -10.43
CA ASP A 276 29.29 10.56 -9.95
C ASP A 276 29.47 10.39 -8.43
N ASP A 277 28.45 10.73 -7.64
CA ASP A 277 28.45 10.61 -6.18
C ASP A 277 27.87 9.28 -5.66
N GLY A 278 27.52 8.35 -6.55
CA GLY A 278 26.98 7.02 -6.21
C GLY A 278 25.57 7.06 -5.59
N SER A 279 24.91 8.21 -5.51
CA SER A 279 23.59 8.33 -4.87
C SER A 279 22.47 7.65 -5.65
N SER A 280 22.64 7.50 -6.97
CA SER A 280 21.60 6.95 -7.85
C SER A 280 22.17 6.30 -9.11
N ALA A 281 21.40 5.36 -9.64
CA ALA A 281 21.68 4.66 -10.89
C ALA A 281 20.43 4.57 -11.75
N VAL A 282 20.53 4.95 -13.03
CA VAL A 282 19.46 4.79 -14.02
C VAL A 282 19.78 3.58 -14.88
N VAL A 283 18.86 2.62 -14.95
CA VAL A 283 19.00 1.41 -15.77
C VAL A 283 17.88 1.36 -16.79
N ARG A 284 18.23 1.15 -18.06
CA ARG A 284 17.29 0.89 -19.15
C ARG A 284 17.55 -0.48 -19.77
N PHE A 285 16.49 -1.20 -20.11
CA PHE A 285 16.58 -2.56 -20.62
C PHE A 285 15.44 -2.87 -21.60
N THR A 286 15.61 -3.85 -22.49
CA THR A 286 14.62 -4.21 -23.51
C THR A 286 14.58 -5.71 -23.77
N ASP A 287 13.45 -6.37 -23.56
CA ASP A 287 13.27 -7.81 -23.79
C ASP A 287 13.19 -8.17 -25.29
N LEU A 288 14.34 -8.11 -25.99
CA LEU A 288 14.42 -8.35 -27.42
C LEU A 288 14.02 -9.76 -27.84
N GLU A 289 14.33 -10.75 -27.01
CA GLU A 289 14.09 -12.16 -27.30
C GLU A 289 12.73 -12.62 -26.80
N ARG A 290 11.93 -11.73 -26.21
CA ARG A 290 10.60 -12.04 -25.70
C ARG A 290 10.67 -13.15 -24.65
N ASN A 291 11.57 -12.98 -23.69
CA ASN A 291 11.80 -13.89 -22.56
C ASN A 291 10.79 -13.68 -21.41
N VAL A 292 10.24 -12.48 -21.28
CA VAL A 292 9.25 -12.07 -20.26
C VAL A 292 7.89 -11.90 -20.95
N GLN A 293 7.24 -13.01 -21.26
CA GLN A 293 5.93 -13.02 -21.94
C GLN A 293 4.79 -13.23 -20.97
N GLU A 294 3.58 -12.90 -21.44
CA GLU A 294 2.32 -13.29 -20.83
C GLU A 294 2.36 -14.78 -20.44
N THR A 295 2.55 -15.03 -19.14
CA THR A 295 2.65 -16.37 -18.61
C THR A 295 1.85 -16.42 -17.32
N PRO A 296 0.79 -17.24 -17.25
CA PRO A 296 0.05 -17.44 -16.01
C PRO A 296 0.98 -17.96 -14.92
N GLY A 297 1.26 -17.14 -13.91
CA GLY A 297 1.98 -17.56 -12.71
C GLY A 297 3.50 -17.35 -12.71
N ILE A 298 4.07 -16.43 -13.50
CA ILE A 298 5.42 -15.94 -13.20
C ILE A 298 5.38 -15.22 -11.84
N THR A 299 6.10 -15.78 -10.89
CA THR A 299 6.12 -15.34 -9.48
C THR A 299 7.11 -14.21 -9.22
N ASP A 300 8.18 -14.09 -10.01
CA ASP A 300 9.22 -13.06 -9.93
C ASP A 300 10.00 -13.02 -11.26
N VAL A 301 10.25 -11.83 -11.77
CA VAL A 301 11.19 -11.57 -12.87
C VAL A 301 12.31 -10.71 -12.35
N HIS A 302 13.52 -11.26 -12.39
CA HIS A 302 14.71 -10.51 -12.01
C HIS A 302 15.00 -9.41 -13.04
N LEU A 303 15.08 -8.16 -12.57
CA LEU A 303 15.31 -6.98 -13.41
C LEU A 303 16.77 -6.55 -13.44
N VAL A 304 17.37 -6.31 -12.28
CA VAL A 304 18.68 -5.65 -12.13
C VAL A 304 19.40 -6.20 -10.90
N ASP A 305 20.68 -6.52 -11.04
CA ASP A 305 21.62 -6.66 -9.92
C ASP A 305 22.28 -5.30 -9.65
N VAL A 306 22.30 -4.88 -8.38
CA VAL A 306 22.82 -3.56 -7.95
C VAL A 306 23.91 -3.79 -6.93
N THR A 307 25.12 -3.29 -7.19
CA THR A 307 26.24 -3.38 -6.26
C THR A 307 26.39 -2.06 -5.51
N VAL A 308 26.45 -2.15 -4.19
CA VAL A 308 26.68 -1.04 -3.27
C VAL A 308 27.99 -1.22 -2.54
N GLU A 309 28.67 -0.12 -2.24
CA GLU A 309 29.81 -0.03 -1.32
C GLU A 309 29.35 0.62 -0.02
N GLY A 310 29.75 0.06 1.13
CA GLY A 310 29.48 0.68 2.43
C GLY A 310 30.51 1.76 2.74
N ASP A 311 30.08 2.99 2.99
CA ASP A 311 30.96 4.15 3.19
C ASP A 311 31.07 4.60 4.66
N ALA A 312 29.99 4.45 5.43
CA ALA A 312 29.95 4.75 6.85
C ALA A 312 28.91 3.87 7.57
N ALA A 313 29.10 3.62 8.86
CA ALA A 313 28.14 2.85 9.65
C ALA A 313 26.76 3.52 9.68
N GLY A 314 25.70 2.73 9.50
CA GLY A 314 24.33 3.22 9.51
C GLY A 314 23.37 2.38 8.67
N THR A 315 22.22 2.98 8.36
CA THR A 315 21.20 2.38 7.49
C THR A 315 20.67 3.44 6.53
N THR A 316 20.59 3.11 5.25
CA THR A 316 19.94 3.93 4.22
C THR A 316 18.91 3.10 3.45
N ASP A 317 17.79 3.70 3.09
CA ASP A 317 16.85 3.07 2.16
C ASP A 317 17.42 3.05 0.74
N MET A 318 17.23 1.95 0.02
CA MET A 318 17.34 1.89 -1.44
C MET A 318 15.94 1.88 -2.04
N THR A 319 15.62 2.94 -2.78
CA THR A 319 14.33 3.13 -3.45
C THR A 319 14.45 2.85 -4.95
N VAL A 320 13.33 2.50 -5.57
CA VAL A 320 13.21 2.35 -7.02
C VAL A 320 12.11 3.27 -7.53
N GLY A 321 12.46 4.16 -8.44
CA GLY A 321 11.55 4.93 -9.28
C GLY A 321 11.41 4.26 -10.65
N VAL A 322 10.20 4.27 -11.21
CA VAL A 322 9.92 3.67 -12.51
C VAL A 322 9.54 4.78 -13.48
N ASP A 323 10.47 5.16 -14.37
CA ASP A 323 10.27 6.23 -15.35
C ASP A 323 9.46 5.75 -16.56
N GLN A 324 9.66 4.48 -16.95
CA GLN A 324 8.98 3.83 -18.07
C GLN A 324 8.95 2.32 -17.83
N PHE A 325 7.84 1.68 -18.13
CA PHE A 325 7.66 0.24 -17.95
C PHE A 325 6.62 -0.26 -18.94
N ASP A 326 7.06 -0.74 -20.10
CA ASP A 326 6.19 -1.02 -21.24
C ASP A 326 5.92 -2.53 -21.35
N ASP A 327 4.65 -2.92 -21.47
CA ASP A 327 4.25 -4.32 -21.63
C ASP A 327 4.31 -4.80 -23.10
N GLU A 328 3.90 -6.03 -23.37
CA GLU A 328 3.90 -6.61 -24.72
C GLU A 328 2.69 -6.22 -25.58
N THR A 329 1.68 -5.57 -24.98
CA THR A 329 0.52 -5.02 -25.69
C THR A 329 0.79 -3.62 -26.24
N GLY A 330 1.85 -2.97 -25.73
CA GLY A 330 2.24 -1.60 -26.06
C GLY A 330 1.67 -0.56 -25.09
N ALA A 331 1.15 -0.98 -23.94
CA ALA A 331 0.75 -0.09 -22.86
C ALA A 331 1.89 0.12 -21.85
N THR A 332 1.79 1.21 -21.09
CA THR A 332 2.71 1.55 -20.01
C THR A 332 1.92 1.54 -18.70
N PRO A 333 1.77 0.38 -18.03
CA PRO A 333 1.00 0.29 -16.80
C PRO A 333 1.61 1.11 -15.65
N THR A 334 0.76 1.53 -14.72
CA THR A 334 1.18 2.07 -13.41
C THR A 334 1.90 0.97 -12.62
N VAL A 335 3.01 1.30 -11.95
CA VAL A 335 3.86 0.33 -11.24
C VAL A 335 3.94 0.66 -9.75
N ASP A 336 3.63 -0.33 -8.91
CA ASP A 336 3.86 -0.29 -7.47
C ASP A 336 5.36 -0.48 -7.17
N THR A 337 5.92 0.31 -6.26
CA THR A 337 7.34 0.17 -5.88
C THR A 337 7.52 -0.22 -4.40
N ARG A 338 8.52 -1.05 -4.10
CA ARG A 338 8.92 -1.38 -2.72
C ARG A 338 10.43 -1.17 -2.54
N ARG A 339 10.79 -0.43 -1.49
CA ARG A 339 12.18 -0.16 -1.11
C ARG A 339 12.82 -1.34 -0.36
N GLY A 340 14.14 -1.43 -0.43
CA GLY A 340 14.98 -2.26 0.41
C GLY A 340 15.81 -1.41 1.39
N LEU A 341 16.44 -2.05 2.37
CA LEU A 341 17.38 -1.42 3.30
C LEU A 341 18.82 -1.78 2.92
N VAL A 342 19.72 -0.81 2.95
CA VAL A 342 21.17 -1.04 2.93
C VAL A 342 21.68 -0.75 4.33
N VAL A 343 22.22 -1.78 4.98
CA VAL A 343 22.79 -1.69 6.32
C VAL A 343 24.30 -1.79 6.21
N THR A 344 24.98 -0.84 6.84
CA THR A 344 26.44 -0.76 6.82
C THR A 344 26.98 -0.81 8.24
N GLY A 345 27.97 -1.69 8.43
CA GLY A 345 28.63 -1.85 9.72
C GLY A 345 29.73 -0.82 9.98
N PRO A 346 30.32 -0.83 11.19
CA PRO A 346 31.51 -0.05 11.51
C PRO A 346 32.71 -0.44 10.60
N PRO A 347 33.72 0.45 10.47
CA PRO A 347 34.98 0.14 9.81
C PRO A 347 35.75 -0.98 10.50
N ALA A 348 36.69 -1.58 9.76
CA ALA A 348 37.62 -2.56 10.28
C ALA A 348 38.34 -2.04 11.54
N VAL A 349 38.23 -2.79 12.64
CA VAL A 349 38.83 -2.44 13.94
C VAL A 349 40.35 -2.51 13.88
N SER A 350 40.90 -3.41 13.07
CA SER A 350 42.31 -3.46 12.71
C SER A 350 42.46 -3.69 11.19
N GLY A 351 43.69 -3.80 10.66
CA GLY A 351 43.96 -3.88 9.20
C GLY A 351 43.47 -5.15 8.46
N GLY A 352 42.31 -5.69 8.82
CA GLY A 352 41.62 -6.85 8.25
C GLY A 352 40.21 -6.53 7.72
N ASP A 353 39.31 -7.51 7.77
CA ASP A 353 37.93 -7.38 7.29
C ASP A 353 37.08 -6.51 8.24
N ALA A 354 35.97 -5.97 7.74
CA ALA A 354 35.06 -5.17 8.54
C ALA A 354 34.26 -6.05 9.52
N PRO A 355 33.90 -5.55 10.70
CA PRO A 355 33.09 -6.27 11.66
C PRO A 355 31.75 -6.68 11.08
N THR A 356 31.24 -7.81 11.55
CA THR A 356 29.89 -8.28 11.20
C THR A 356 29.03 -8.47 12.44
N ASP A 357 27.73 -8.31 12.26
CA ASP A 357 26.66 -8.57 13.21
C ASP A 357 26.02 -9.93 12.84
N PRO A 358 26.41 -11.05 13.50
CA PRO A 358 25.99 -12.38 13.09
C PRO A 358 24.53 -12.70 13.41
N ASP A 359 23.92 -12.05 14.41
CA ASP A 359 22.55 -12.32 14.86
C ASP A 359 21.54 -11.21 14.52
N ASN A 360 22.01 -10.11 13.92
CA ASN A 360 21.27 -8.96 13.42
C ASN A 360 20.55 -8.17 14.52
N ASP A 361 21.15 -8.03 15.69
CA ASP A 361 20.61 -7.21 16.78
C ASP A 361 21.12 -5.76 16.77
N GLY A 362 22.09 -5.45 15.92
CA GLY A 362 22.71 -4.13 15.75
C GLY A 362 24.09 -3.99 16.41
N LEU A 363 24.51 -4.97 17.22
CA LEU A 363 25.83 -5.06 17.82
C LEU A 363 26.76 -5.91 16.95
N TYR A 364 28.06 -5.62 17.01
CA TYR A 364 29.05 -6.21 16.10
C TYR A 364 30.08 -7.05 16.87
N GLU A 365 29.69 -8.26 17.26
CA GLU A 365 30.48 -9.18 18.10
C GLU A 365 31.65 -9.82 17.34
N ASP A 366 31.53 -9.99 16.02
CA ASP A 366 32.61 -10.47 15.17
C ASP A 366 33.45 -9.29 14.69
N LEU A 367 34.30 -8.79 15.59
CA LEU A 367 35.14 -7.61 15.36
C LEU A 367 36.20 -7.82 14.28
N ASN A 368 36.65 -9.05 14.07
CA ASN A 368 37.67 -9.35 13.06
C ASN A 368 37.08 -9.76 11.69
N GLY A 369 35.75 -9.88 11.60
CA GLY A 369 35.00 -10.12 10.37
C GLY A 369 35.18 -11.53 9.79
N ASN A 370 35.62 -12.52 10.58
CA ASN A 370 35.93 -13.87 10.07
C ASN A 370 34.69 -14.78 9.90
N GLY A 371 33.51 -14.27 10.23
CA GLY A 371 32.22 -14.95 10.26
C GLY A 371 31.97 -15.75 11.54
N ARG A 372 32.69 -15.46 12.63
CA ARG A 372 32.55 -16.12 13.94
C ARG A 372 32.85 -15.16 15.06
N PHE A 373 31.98 -15.18 16.04
CA PHE A 373 32.24 -14.61 17.35
C PHE A 373 33.03 -15.59 18.23
N ASP A 374 34.28 -15.25 18.58
CA ASP A 374 35.11 -16.05 19.46
C ASP A 374 36.07 -15.22 20.34
N TYR A 375 37.00 -15.90 21.03
CA TYR A 375 37.90 -15.24 21.97
C TYR A 375 38.86 -14.24 21.31
N ASP A 376 39.16 -14.41 20.02
CA ASP A 376 40.04 -13.49 19.30
C ASP A 376 39.37 -12.12 19.10
N ASP A 377 38.03 -12.05 19.03
CA ASP A 377 37.28 -10.79 18.97
C ASP A 377 37.34 -10.00 20.27
N ILE A 378 37.25 -10.70 21.41
CA ILE A 378 37.38 -10.09 22.74
C ILE A 378 38.79 -9.52 22.91
N VAL A 379 39.82 -10.26 22.47
CA VAL A 379 41.21 -9.78 22.49
C VAL A 379 41.34 -8.55 21.60
N LEU A 380 40.75 -8.57 20.40
CA LEU A 380 40.80 -7.45 19.48
C LEU A 380 40.11 -6.20 20.04
N LEU A 381 38.94 -6.33 20.66
CA LEU A 381 38.26 -5.23 21.34
C LEU A 381 39.12 -4.64 22.45
N PHE A 382 39.77 -5.49 23.25
CA PHE A 382 40.66 -5.05 24.32
C PHE A 382 41.92 -4.34 23.78
N GLU A 383 42.52 -4.85 22.70
CA GLU A 383 43.73 -4.27 22.10
C GLU A 383 43.45 -2.92 21.42
N GLU A 384 42.33 -2.81 20.71
CA GLU A 384 41.93 -1.62 19.95
C GLU A 384 40.90 -0.75 20.70
N PHE A 385 40.76 -0.95 22.01
CA PHE A 385 39.78 -0.29 22.87
C PHE A 385 39.80 1.25 22.80
N ASP A 386 40.99 1.83 22.60
CA ASP A 386 41.19 3.29 22.49
C ASP A 386 41.26 3.78 21.04
N SER A 387 41.04 2.91 20.05
CA SER A 387 41.06 3.26 18.63
C SER A 387 39.84 4.12 18.26
N ASP A 388 39.97 4.95 17.22
CA ASP A 388 38.84 5.69 16.68
C ASP A 388 37.76 4.75 16.11
N ALA A 389 38.16 3.59 15.57
CA ALA A 389 37.26 2.57 15.03
C ALA A 389 36.34 2.00 16.11
N VAL A 390 36.79 1.88 17.36
CA VAL A 390 35.94 1.45 18.47
C VAL A 390 35.24 2.67 19.10
N ARG A 391 36.00 3.69 19.50
CA ARG A 391 35.49 4.81 20.30
C ARG A 391 34.47 5.71 19.60
N MET A 392 34.45 5.76 18.27
CA MET A 392 33.48 6.56 17.52
C MET A 392 32.19 5.81 17.19
N HIS A 393 32.08 4.53 17.54
CA HIS A 393 30.96 3.65 17.18
C HIS A 393 30.36 2.98 18.42
N VAL A 394 29.91 3.81 19.37
CA VAL A 394 29.29 3.37 20.63
C VAL A 394 28.13 2.43 20.36
N ASP A 395 27.23 2.80 19.46
CA ASP A 395 26.03 2.01 19.13
C ASP A 395 26.35 0.59 18.63
N ALA A 396 27.56 0.32 18.14
CA ALA A 396 27.97 -0.99 17.62
C ALA A 396 28.73 -1.87 18.63
N TYR A 397 29.28 -1.28 19.70
CA TYR A 397 30.20 -1.96 20.62
C TYR A 397 29.86 -1.76 22.12
N ASP A 398 28.76 -1.08 22.42
CA ASP A 398 28.18 -0.96 23.76
C ASP A 398 27.33 -2.21 24.06
N PHE A 399 28.00 -3.34 24.24
CA PHE A 399 27.36 -4.65 24.44
C PHE A 399 26.53 -4.72 25.73
N ASN A 400 26.76 -3.82 26.69
CA ASN A 400 25.97 -3.76 27.92
C ASN A 400 24.86 -2.68 27.90
N GLU A 401 24.69 -1.99 26.75
CA GLU A 401 23.67 -0.98 26.47
C GLU A 401 23.63 0.17 27.51
N ASN A 402 24.78 0.62 28.03
CA ASN A 402 24.86 1.70 29.02
C ASN A 402 25.15 3.09 28.42
N GLU A 403 25.12 3.19 27.09
CA GLU A 403 25.45 4.33 26.23
C GLU A 403 26.94 4.73 26.26
N GLN A 404 27.83 3.84 26.72
CA GLN A 404 29.28 4.09 26.79
C GLN A 404 30.09 2.83 26.52
N ILE A 405 31.17 2.98 25.75
CA ILE A 405 32.19 1.92 25.63
C ILE A 405 33.13 1.99 26.85
N ASP A 406 33.01 1.01 27.74
CA ASP A 406 33.82 0.79 28.91
C ASP A 406 34.32 -0.68 29.03
N PHE A 407 34.99 -1.01 30.14
CA PHE A 407 35.53 -2.37 30.30
C PHE A 407 34.45 -3.41 30.61
N ASP A 408 33.25 -2.98 31.02
CA ASP A 408 32.14 -3.89 31.27
C ASP A 408 31.61 -4.45 29.92
N ASP A 409 31.78 -3.74 28.80
CA ASP A 409 31.49 -4.28 27.45
C ASP A 409 32.37 -5.48 27.08
N ILE A 410 33.67 -5.42 27.39
CA ILE A 410 34.59 -6.54 27.18
C ILE A 410 34.21 -7.73 28.07
N VAL A 411 33.69 -7.45 29.28
CA VAL A 411 33.21 -8.49 30.20
C VAL A 411 31.92 -9.12 29.68
N THR A 412 30.96 -8.33 29.20
CA THR A 412 29.72 -8.82 28.58
C THR A 412 30.04 -9.70 27.38
N LEU A 413 30.89 -9.23 26.48
CA LEU A 413 31.31 -9.98 25.30
C LEU A 413 32.02 -11.29 25.69
N TYR A 414 32.83 -11.29 26.76
CA TYR A 414 33.46 -12.52 27.28
C TYR A 414 32.46 -13.52 27.88
N ASP A 415 31.43 -13.04 28.57
CA ASP A 415 30.39 -13.87 29.17
C ASP A 415 29.44 -14.48 28.13
N GLU A 416 29.36 -13.92 26.92
CA GLU A 416 28.56 -14.49 25.83
C GLU A 416 29.29 -15.61 25.06
N VAL A 417 30.62 -15.56 24.97
CA VAL A 417 31.43 -16.65 24.37
C VAL A 417 31.49 -17.89 25.27
N ASN A 418 31.26 -17.76 26.59
CA ASN A 418 31.47 -18.82 27.59
C ASN A 418 30.21 -19.30 28.31
#